data_AF-A0A6A0HCS4-F1
#
_entry.id   AF-A0A6A0HCS4-F1
#
_cell.length_a   1.000
_cell.length_b   1.000
_cell.length_c   1.000
_cell.angle_alpha   90.00
_cell.angle_beta   90.00
_cell.angle_gamma   90.00
#
_symmetry.space_group_name_H-M   'P 1'
#
loop_
_entity.id
_entity.type
_entity.pdbx_description
1 polymer ?
#
loop_
_entity_poly.entity_id
_entity_poly.type
_entity_poly.pdbx_seq_one_letter_code
_entity_poly.pdbx_strand_id
1 'polypeptide(L)'
;MGAYLCIASNGVPPSVSKRITLEVQFPPQIHVPNQLVGVPTGDNVTIDCHVEAFPQVISYWVRDKVMVMNDAKYKTETITNKYKLDMRLTVLNFTKDDSRTYKCVAKNSLGETEGDIRLNGMCYLHHLDRVLCSD
;
A
#
# COMPACT_ATOMS: atom_id res chain seq x y z
N MET A 1 -18.75 -2.90 6.80
CA MET A 1 -19.31 -4.21 7.21
C MET A 1 -19.91 -4.07 8.59
N GLY A 2 -21.13 -4.54 8.77
CA GLY A 2 -21.83 -4.42 10.05
C GLY A 2 -22.77 -5.58 10.30
N ALA A 3 -22.99 -5.91 11.57
CA ALA A 3 -24.04 -6.81 11.98
C ALA A 3 -25.23 -6.00 12.47
N TYR A 4 -26.38 -6.21 11.84
CA TYR A 4 -27.66 -5.65 12.23
C TYR A 4 -28.48 -6.73 12.95
N LEU A 5 -29.33 -6.31 13.88
CA LEU A 5 -30.19 -7.21 14.63
C LEU A 5 -31.65 -6.80 14.42
N CYS A 6 -32.42 -7.68 13.79
CA CYS A 6 -33.87 -7.52 13.71
C CYS A 6 -34.48 -8.15 14.96
N ILE A 7 -35.18 -7.35 15.78
CA ILE A 7 -35.85 -7.82 17.00
C ILE A 7 -37.36 -7.72 16.79
N ALA A 8 -38.08 -8.80 17.02
CA ALA A 8 -39.54 -8.83 17.00
C ALA A 8 -40.08 -9.09 18.41
N SER A 9 -41.00 -8.22 18.85
CA SER A 9 -41.63 -8.27 20.16
C SER A 9 -43.10 -7.92 20.03
N ASN A 10 -43.96 -8.64 20.75
CA ASN A 10 -45.39 -8.37 20.88
C ASN A 10 -45.77 -8.00 22.32
N GLY A 11 -44.79 -7.64 23.16
CA GLY A 11 -45.00 -7.32 24.58
C GLY A 11 -45.08 -8.53 25.52
N VAL A 12 -45.07 -9.77 24.99
CA VAL A 12 -45.02 -11.00 25.78
C VAL A 12 -43.62 -11.61 25.70
N PRO A 13 -42.91 -11.83 26.81
CA PRO A 13 -41.59 -12.44 26.79
C PRO A 13 -41.61 -13.93 26.36
N PRO A 14 -40.54 -14.43 25.71
CA PRO A 14 -39.36 -13.70 25.25
C PRO A 14 -39.54 -13.10 23.86
N SER A 15 -38.94 -11.93 23.63
CA SER A 15 -38.79 -11.40 22.27
C SER A 15 -37.77 -12.23 21.47
N VAL A 16 -37.96 -12.32 20.16
CA VAL A 16 -37.06 -13.05 19.28
C VAL A 16 -36.21 -12.08 18.46
N SER A 17 -35.02 -12.53 18.04
CA SER A 17 -34.17 -11.70 17.20
C SER A 17 -33.41 -12.51 16.16
N LYS A 18 -33.05 -11.85 15.05
CA LYS A 18 -32.25 -12.42 13.96
C LYS A 18 -31.10 -11.48 13.60
N ARG A 19 -29.87 -11.99 13.66
CA ARG A 19 -28.68 -11.26 13.22
C ARG A 19 -28.56 -11.32 11.70
N ILE A 20 -28.34 -10.18 11.07
CA ILE A 20 -28.16 -10.00 9.64
C ILE A 20 -26.81 -9.33 9.43
N THR A 21 -25.92 -9.97 8.68
CA THR A 21 -24.61 -9.39 8.35
C THR A 21 -24.71 -8.67 7.01
N LEU A 22 -24.40 -7.37 6.99
CA LEU A 22 -24.34 -6.57 5.78
C LEU A 22 -22.88 -6.33 5.39
N GLU A 23 -22.52 -6.82 4.22
CA GLU A 23 -21.22 -6.61 3.57
C GLU A 23 -21.38 -5.64 2.39
N VAL A 24 -20.42 -4.73 2.25
CA VAL A 24 -20.41 -3.74 1.18
C VAL A 24 -19.17 -3.99 0.36
N GLN A 25 -19.36 -4.29 -0.93
CA GLN A 25 -18.27 -4.50 -1.88
C GLN A 25 -17.99 -3.22 -2.65
N PHE A 26 -16.71 -2.93 -2.90
CA PHE A 26 -16.24 -1.76 -3.60
C PHE A 26 -14.87 -2.04 -4.26
N PRO A 27 -14.57 -1.40 -5.39
CA PRO A 27 -13.26 -1.51 -6.03
C PRO A 27 -12.16 -0.95 -5.12
N PRO A 28 -10.90 -1.36 -5.33
CA PRO A 28 -9.80 -0.90 -4.51
C PRO A 28 -9.56 0.60 -4.67
N GLN A 29 -9.21 1.26 -3.57
CA GLN A 29 -8.74 2.63 -3.52
C GLN A 29 -7.35 2.66 -2.88
N ILE A 30 -6.40 3.38 -3.48
CA ILE A 30 -5.03 3.52 -2.98
C ILE A 30 -4.79 4.96 -2.53
N HIS A 31 -4.20 5.10 -1.35
CA HIS A 31 -3.62 6.32 -0.84
C HIS A 31 -2.11 6.15 -0.68
N VAL A 32 -1.35 7.06 -1.27
CA VAL A 32 0.11 7.09 -1.22
C VAL A 32 0.52 8.32 -0.40
N PRO A 33 1.01 8.15 0.85
CA PRO A 33 1.38 9.29 1.69
C PRO A 33 2.51 10.13 1.09
N ASN A 34 3.51 9.47 0.52
CA ASN A 34 4.69 10.11 -0.04
C ASN A 34 4.89 9.68 -1.51
N GLN A 35 4.51 10.54 -2.45
CA GLN A 35 4.64 10.26 -3.89
C GLN A 35 6.05 10.49 -4.43
N LEU A 36 6.89 11.22 -3.68
CA LEU A 36 8.28 11.51 -4.03
C LEU A 36 9.14 11.41 -2.77
N VAL A 37 10.17 10.57 -2.81
CA VAL A 37 11.08 10.34 -1.69
C VAL A 37 12.52 10.51 -2.17
N GLY A 38 13.25 11.40 -1.50
CA GLY A 38 14.69 11.56 -1.68
C GLY A 38 15.44 10.55 -0.81
N VAL A 39 16.42 9.86 -1.39
CA VAL A 39 17.18 8.79 -0.73
C VAL A 39 18.67 9.00 -0.96
N PRO A 40 19.50 9.08 0.09
CA PRO A 40 20.95 9.05 -0.07
C PRO A 40 21.42 7.68 -0.61
N THR A 41 22.43 7.68 -1.47
CA THR A 41 23.02 6.43 -1.96
C THR A 41 23.67 5.66 -0.82
N GLY A 42 23.46 4.34 -0.81
CA GLY A 42 23.92 3.44 0.26
C GLY A 42 22.90 3.22 1.37
N ASP A 43 21.92 4.12 1.53
CA ASP A 43 20.91 4.01 2.58
C ASP A 43 19.78 3.05 2.20
N ASN A 44 19.00 2.65 3.19
CA ASN A 44 17.76 1.90 2.99
C ASN A 44 16.58 2.86 3.01
N VAL A 45 15.61 2.63 2.13
CA VAL A 45 14.36 3.41 2.07
C VAL A 45 13.16 2.49 2.16
N THR A 46 12.16 2.86 2.95
CA THR A 46 10.86 2.20 2.97
C THR A 46 9.81 3.12 2.39
N ILE A 47 9.06 2.63 1.41
CA ILE A 47 7.89 3.30 0.84
C ILE A 47 6.64 2.49 1.15
N ASP A 48 5.51 3.18 1.27
CA ASP A 48 4.26 2.59 1.71
C ASP A 48 3.04 3.09 0.94
N CYS A 49 2.05 2.20 0.81
CA CYS A 49 0.73 2.48 0.25
C CYS A 49 -0.35 1.93 1.17
N HIS A 50 -1.44 2.68 1.32
CA HIS A 50 -2.63 2.26 2.05
C HIS A 50 -3.73 1.94 1.06
N VAL A 51 -4.28 0.74 1.14
CA VAL A 51 -5.34 0.25 0.26
C VAL A 51 -6.61 0.05 1.07
N GLU A 52 -7.75 0.52 0.54
CA GLU A 52 -9.07 0.16 1.04
C GLU A 52 -9.85 -0.57 -0.05
N ALA A 53 -10.33 -1.78 0.25
CA ALA A 53 -11.05 -2.61 -0.72
C ALA A 53 -11.89 -3.71 -0.04
N PHE A 54 -13.00 -4.09 -0.66
CA PHE A 54 -13.70 -5.33 -0.34
C PHE A 54 -14.43 -5.91 -1.57
N PRO A 55 -14.32 -7.21 -1.91
CA PRO A 55 -13.55 -8.27 -1.27
C PRO A 55 -12.04 -8.01 -1.24
N GLN A 56 -11.32 -8.81 -0.44
CA GLN A 56 -9.88 -8.67 -0.25
C GLN A 56 -9.13 -8.66 -1.59
N VAL A 57 -8.11 -7.81 -1.69
CA VAL A 57 -7.32 -7.62 -2.91
C VAL A 57 -6.14 -8.57 -2.98
N ILE A 58 -5.69 -8.83 -4.20
CA ILE A 58 -4.30 -9.21 -4.48
C ILE A 58 -3.51 -7.92 -4.66
N SER A 59 -2.40 -7.79 -3.93
CA SER A 59 -1.58 -6.58 -3.91
C SER A 59 -0.12 -6.88 -4.19
N TYR A 60 0.53 -6.07 -5.02
CA TYR A 60 1.94 -6.25 -5.38
C TYR A 60 2.61 -4.95 -5.81
N TRP A 61 3.95 -4.96 -5.75
CA TRP A 61 4.78 -3.87 -6.21
C TRP A 61 5.29 -4.12 -7.63
N VAL A 62 5.39 -3.07 -8.43
CA VAL A 62 5.91 -3.10 -9.80
C VAL A 62 6.99 -2.03 -9.96
N ARG A 63 8.09 -2.41 -10.60
CA ARG A 63 9.17 -1.52 -11.05
C ARG A 63 9.45 -1.84 -12.52
N ASP A 64 9.41 -0.83 -13.39
CA ASP A 64 9.65 -1.00 -14.84
C ASP A 64 8.82 -2.12 -15.50
N LYS A 65 7.54 -2.23 -15.14
CA LYS A 65 6.60 -3.29 -15.60
C LYS A 65 6.94 -4.70 -15.12
N VAL A 66 7.93 -4.85 -14.24
CA VAL A 66 8.30 -6.13 -13.62
C VAL A 66 7.85 -6.13 -12.17
N MET A 67 7.27 -7.25 -11.72
CA MET A 67 6.86 -7.43 -10.34
C MET A 67 8.08 -7.47 -9.42
N VAL A 68 8.03 -6.71 -8.33
CA VAL A 68 9.09 -6.71 -7.30
C VAL A 68 8.80 -7.83 -6.31
N MET A 69 9.77 -8.72 -6.16
CA MET A 69 9.71 -9.88 -5.26
C MET A 69 10.68 -9.69 -4.09
N ASN A 70 10.39 -10.34 -2.97
CA ASN A 70 11.28 -10.32 -1.81
C ASN A 70 12.59 -11.05 -2.12
N ASP A 71 13.72 -10.36 -1.98
CA ASP A 71 15.06 -10.88 -2.26
C ASP A 71 16.13 -10.16 -1.40
N ALA A 72 17.39 -10.14 -1.85
CA ALA A 72 18.46 -9.43 -1.15
C ALA A 72 18.36 -7.90 -1.26
N LYS A 73 17.69 -7.40 -2.30
CA LYS A 73 17.52 -5.97 -2.60
C LYS A 73 16.21 -5.40 -2.05
N TYR A 74 15.14 -6.19 -2.07
CA TYR A 74 13.79 -5.76 -1.74
C TYR A 74 13.20 -6.57 -0.60
N LYS A 75 12.60 -5.90 0.40
CA LYS A 75 11.74 -6.52 1.42
C LYS A 75 10.32 -5.99 1.28
N THR A 76 9.38 -6.89 1.09
CA THR A 76 7.96 -6.55 0.96
C THR A 76 7.19 -7.00 2.18
N GLU A 77 6.35 -6.13 2.73
CA GLU A 77 5.45 -6.44 3.84
C GLU A 77 4.02 -6.05 3.47
N THR A 78 3.05 -6.80 3.98
CA THR A 78 1.62 -6.51 3.78
C THR A 78 0.87 -6.82 5.05
N ILE A 79 0.18 -5.82 5.59
CA ILE A 79 -0.61 -5.94 6.81
C ILE A 79 -2.07 -5.72 6.43
N THR A 80 -2.92 -6.73 6.64
CA THR A 80 -4.35 -6.65 6.31
C THR A 80 -5.17 -6.49 7.59
N ASN A 81 -6.11 -5.54 7.59
CA ASN A 81 -7.07 -5.32 8.66
C ASN A 81 -8.46 -5.03 8.09
N LYS A 82 -9.34 -6.05 8.11
CA LYS A 82 -10.70 -6.00 7.54
C LYS A 82 -10.68 -5.62 6.04
N TYR A 83 -11.07 -4.40 5.72
CA TYR A 83 -11.10 -3.86 4.36
C TYR A 83 -9.88 -2.98 4.06
N LYS A 84 -8.99 -2.76 5.04
CA LYS A 84 -7.75 -2.00 4.87
C LYS A 84 -6.56 -2.94 4.67
N LEU A 85 -5.61 -2.52 3.86
CA LEU A 85 -4.37 -3.24 3.62
C LEU A 85 -3.23 -2.23 3.49
N ASP A 86 -2.22 -2.36 4.33
CA ASP A 86 -1.01 -1.54 4.29
C ASP A 86 0.10 -2.33 3.60
N MET A 87 0.63 -1.76 2.52
CA MET A 87 1.77 -2.32 1.76
C MET A 87 3.02 -1.54 2.11
N ARG A 88 4.13 -2.24 2.36
CA ARG A 88 5.46 -1.62 2.49
C ARG A 88 6.46 -2.31 1.58
N LEU A 89 7.32 -1.51 0.96
CA LEU A 89 8.48 -1.97 0.23
C LEU A 89 9.71 -1.27 0.78
N THR A 90 10.64 -2.04 1.32
CA THR A 90 11.98 -1.57 1.69
C THR A 90 12.96 -1.91 0.58
N VAL A 91 13.59 -0.88 0.01
CA VAL A 91 14.70 -1.01 -0.93
C VAL A 91 16.00 -0.86 -0.15
N LEU A 92 16.85 -1.89 -0.19
CA LEU A 92 18.10 -1.95 0.58
C LEU A 92 19.27 -1.43 -0.25
N ASN A 93 20.23 -0.76 0.39
CA ASN A 93 21.45 -0.23 -0.22
C ASN A 93 21.15 0.52 -1.53
N PHE A 94 20.45 1.65 -1.41
CA PHE A 94 19.91 2.41 -2.53
C PHE A 94 21.03 2.86 -3.47
N THR A 95 20.82 2.67 -4.78
CA THR A 95 21.75 3.04 -5.84
C THR A 95 21.05 3.88 -6.89
N LYS A 96 21.83 4.47 -7.79
CA LYS A 96 21.29 5.22 -8.93
C LYS A 96 20.32 4.41 -9.81
N ASP A 97 20.52 3.10 -9.95
CA ASP A 97 19.59 2.24 -10.70
C ASP A 97 18.21 2.12 -10.01
N ASP A 98 18.16 2.34 -8.69
CA ASP A 98 16.91 2.31 -7.93
C ASP A 98 16.13 3.61 -7.98
N SER A 99 16.72 4.67 -8.55
CA SER A 99 16.11 5.99 -8.74
C SER A 99 15.04 5.95 -9.83
N ARG A 100 13.92 5.29 -9.52
CA ARG A 100 12.84 4.94 -10.45
C ARG A 100 11.48 5.19 -9.84
N THR A 101 10.45 5.02 -10.68
CA THR A 101 9.05 5.00 -10.21
C THR A 101 8.66 3.57 -9.84
N TYR A 102 8.23 3.39 -8.59
CA TYR A 102 7.65 2.17 -8.07
C TYR A 102 6.14 2.33 -8.04
N LYS A 103 5.41 1.29 -8.42
CA LYS A 103 3.95 1.26 -8.39
C LYS A 103 3.47 0.25 -7.37
N CYS A 104 2.57 0.64 -6.49
CA CYS A 104 1.77 -0.32 -5.72
C CYS A 104 0.47 -0.57 -6.47
N VAL A 105 0.15 -1.84 -6.71
CA VAL A 105 -1.04 -2.26 -7.46
C VAL A 105 -1.93 -3.08 -6.54
N ALA A 106 -3.23 -2.81 -6.58
CA ALA A 106 -4.25 -3.56 -5.85
C ALA A 106 -5.40 -3.94 -6.78
N LYS A 107 -5.81 -5.22 -6.73
CA LYS A 107 -6.85 -5.78 -7.59
C LYS A 107 -7.82 -6.65 -6.79
N ASN A 108 -9.12 -6.43 -6.97
CA ASN A 108 -10.16 -7.36 -6.52
C ASN A 108 -11.14 -7.68 -7.67
N SER A 109 -12.23 -8.39 -7.36
CA SER A 109 -13.24 -8.79 -8.34
C SER A 109 -14.02 -7.62 -8.96
N LEU A 110 -13.93 -6.41 -8.40
CA LEU A 110 -14.65 -5.23 -8.88
C LEU A 110 -13.76 -4.26 -9.67
N GLY A 111 -12.44 -4.40 -9.58
CA GLY A 111 -11.53 -3.53 -10.31
C GLY A 111 -10.07 -3.62 -9.87
N GLU A 112 -9.27 -2.74 -10.45
CA GLU A 112 -7.84 -2.63 -10.27
C GLU A 112 -7.48 -1.15 -10.15
N THR A 113 -6.57 -0.82 -9.25
CA THR A 113 -6.03 0.54 -9.09
C THR A 113 -4.55 0.46 -8.78
N GLU A 114 -3.81 1.53 -9.10
CA GLU A 114 -2.40 1.66 -8.82
C GLU A 114 -2.06 3.03 -8.20
N GLY A 115 -0.94 3.10 -7.50
CA GLY A 115 -0.36 4.33 -6.98
C GLY A 115 1.13 4.40 -7.30
N ASP A 116 1.61 5.59 -7.71
CA ASP A 116 2.99 5.81 -8.13
C ASP A 116 3.81 6.50 -7.02
N ILE A 117 5.01 5.98 -6.77
CA ILE A 117 6.01 6.54 -5.85
C ILE A 117 7.32 6.70 -6.58
N ARG A 118 7.85 7.92 -6.63
CA ARG A 118 9.15 8.23 -7.22
C ARG A 118 10.24 8.22 -6.16
N LEU A 119 11.25 7.38 -6.36
CA LEU A 119 12.48 7.44 -5.58
C LEU A 119 13.54 8.22 -6.36
N ASN A 120 14.14 9.21 -5.71
CA ASN A 120 15.21 10.01 -6.27
C ASN A 120 16.47 9.94 -5.40
N GLY A 121 17.61 9.70 -6.03
CA GLY A 121 18.91 9.85 -5.36
C GLY A 121 19.12 11.30 -4.90
N MET A 122 19.46 11.49 -3.63
CA MET A 122 19.82 12.82 -3.13
C MET A 122 21.24 13.20 -3.56
N CYS A 123 21.38 14.42 -4.06
CA CYS A 123 22.67 15.04 -4.32
C CYS A 123 22.95 16.07 -3.22
N TYR A 124 24.18 16.11 -2.70
CA TYR A 124 24.60 17.12 -1.75
C TYR A 124 25.41 18.21 -2.45
N LEU A 125 25.19 19.46 -2.02
CA LEU A 125 26.05 20.59 -2.38
C LEU A 125 27.30 20.54 -1.51
N HIS A 126 28.46 20.30 -2.15
CA HIS A 126 29.73 20.56 -1.49
C HIS A 126 30.02 22.07 -1.51
N HIS A 127 30.77 22.55 -0.52
CA HIS A 127 31.14 23.97 -0.26
C HIS A 127 31.88 24.70 -1.41
N LEU A 128 32.00 24.10 -2.60
CA LEU A 128 32.76 24.52 -3.78
C LEU A 128 31.93 24.50 -5.09
N ASP A 129 30.61 24.74 -5.01
CA ASP A 129 29.68 24.80 -6.16
C ASP A 129 29.65 23.56 -7.08
N ARG A 130 30.10 22.39 -6.58
CA ARG A 130 29.93 21.10 -7.26
C ARG A 130 28.78 20.34 -6.59
N VAL A 131 27.75 20.06 -7.38
CA VAL A 131 26.71 19.08 -7.01
C VAL A 131 27.33 17.69 -7.14
N LEU A 132 27.58 17.04 -6.02
CA LEU A 132 27.92 15.62 -6.00
C LEU A 132 26.59 14.86 -5.87
N CYS A 133 26.05 14.47 -7.01
CA CYS A 133 25.10 13.37 -7.04
C CYS A 133 25.91 12.11 -6.78
N SER A 134 25.48 11.31 -5.81
CA SER A 134 26.15 10.05 -5.54
C SER A 134 26.01 9.17 -6.80
N ASP A 135 27.14 8.98 -7.48
CA ASP A 135 27.26 8.35 -8.80
C ASP A 135 26.82 6.88 -8.82
#